data_AF-A0A847ICQ3-F1
#
_entry.id   AF-A0A847ICQ3-F1
#
_cell.length_a   1.000
_cell.length_b   1.000
_cell.length_c   1.000
_cell.angle_alpha   90.00
_cell.angle_beta   90.00
_cell.angle_gamma   90.00
#
_symmetry.space_group_name_H-M   'P 1'
#
loop_
_entity.id
_entity.type
_entity.pdbx_description
1 polymer ?
#
loop_
_entity_poly.entity_id
_entity_poly.type
_entity_poly.pdbx_seq_one_letter_code
_entity_poly.pdbx_strand_id
1 'polypeptide(L)'
;MAATVRGENGRRRSVIGWIAAGVVTALVVTLAVVSSGFDARETPRDDPSVWVERTSGQYARVNTETREIDTVRSVDNPSGILQTPELGLMFTNGFGRAVPIDPSSPRDILSDASGDGAEAETGADPETGADPESGTAPESDVDSESDAEPNNGAAESGTAGSDGRGERTPEGTRQVISAGEYVLFLTQDGAAYLSHLRGATAAVAPMLLDPVAQSNDAGTAREEGDQADELGDANAADGNPTAGGDLDPAAPYRVTAAAVDAEGRVALYSQGEGTVRWYDAPREASRGAPDEGAAEVADDSAQFAIVGDDWVLLDSNTGELWWRGASDPITLELTGTARLQASSPGARSTSESPTANGTAANDSVLVADEGGLWQVTQGSAERVLDTTGVAAQPRHLGMTMIAAWASSSGAMLWTSDQGAMPLEFDDAVGEVSNPDLDIRGNGTRAVVVERSSGMLWTVPDGTLIPVEQWSLHDPPKVDTGTVVTQDVTEQEPPVAMPDAFGVRAGEPTLLPVLLNDFDPNRTDVLTVVPEGLGDEFDRDFGSISMLSDGQA
;
A
#
# COMPACT_ATOMS: atom_id res chain seq x y z
N MET A 1 -102.48 -9.12 -15.38
CA MET A 1 -101.67 -9.46 -14.19
C MET A 1 -100.21 -9.36 -14.58
N ALA A 2 -99.46 -8.49 -13.91
CA ALA A 2 -98.03 -8.31 -14.12
C ALA A 2 -97.25 -9.46 -13.45
N ALA A 3 -96.23 -9.98 -14.13
CA ALA A 3 -95.18 -10.78 -13.52
C ALA A 3 -93.82 -10.42 -14.15
N THR A 4 -93.14 -9.59 -13.38
CA THR A 4 -91.71 -9.31 -13.28
C THR A 4 -90.78 -10.43 -13.75
N VAL A 5 -89.78 -10.10 -14.58
CA VAL A 5 -88.47 -10.75 -14.53
C VAL A 5 -87.42 -9.68 -14.28
N ARG A 6 -86.93 -9.66 -13.05
CA ARG A 6 -85.85 -8.83 -12.53
C ARG A 6 -84.59 -9.69 -12.45
N GLY A 7 -83.53 -9.22 -13.09
CA GLY A 7 -82.18 -9.27 -12.51
C GLY A 7 -81.29 -10.46 -12.88
N GLU A 8 -80.47 -10.30 -13.93
CA GLU A 8 -79.22 -11.08 -14.07
C GLU A 8 -78.00 -10.28 -14.56
N ASN A 9 -78.12 -8.97 -14.83
CA ASN A 9 -76.98 -8.20 -15.39
C ASN A 9 -76.14 -7.42 -14.35
N GLY A 10 -76.53 -7.38 -13.08
CA GLY A 10 -75.78 -6.67 -12.03
C GLY A 10 -74.60 -7.47 -11.46
N ARG A 11 -74.74 -8.79 -11.33
CA ARG A 11 -73.74 -9.66 -10.70
C ARG A 11 -72.51 -9.90 -11.58
N ARG A 12 -72.67 -10.01 -12.91
CA ARG A 12 -71.52 -10.26 -13.81
C ARG A 12 -70.55 -9.08 -13.87
N ARG A 13 -71.06 -7.84 -13.83
CA ARG A 13 -70.21 -6.64 -13.83
C ARG A 13 -69.45 -6.45 -12.51
N SER A 14 -70.04 -6.79 -11.37
CA SER A 14 -69.32 -6.72 -10.09
C SER A 14 -68.26 -7.82 -9.99
N VAL A 15 -68.55 -9.04 -10.43
CA VAL A 15 -67.58 -10.15 -10.39
C VAL A 15 -66.38 -9.89 -11.31
N ILE A 16 -66.59 -9.31 -12.49
CA ILE A 16 -65.48 -8.92 -13.38
C ILE A 16 -64.61 -7.83 -12.74
N GLY A 17 -65.21 -6.86 -12.03
CA GLY A 17 -64.46 -5.85 -11.29
C GLY A 17 -63.59 -6.43 -10.18
N TRP A 18 -64.11 -7.41 -9.43
CA TRP A 18 -63.36 -8.10 -8.38
C TRP A 18 -62.23 -8.98 -8.92
N ILE A 19 -62.45 -9.64 -10.06
CA ILE A 19 -61.39 -10.43 -10.73
C ILE A 19 -60.29 -9.51 -11.26
N ALA A 20 -60.64 -8.39 -11.91
CA ALA A 20 -59.65 -7.45 -12.43
C ALA A 20 -58.83 -6.82 -11.29
N ALA A 21 -59.47 -6.43 -10.18
CA ALA A 21 -58.76 -5.92 -9.01
C ALA A 21 -57.84 -6.99 -8.40
N GLY A 22 -58.31 -8.23 -8.28
CA GLY A 22 -57.50 -9.34 -7.78
C GLY A 22 -56.28 -9.64 -8.65
N VAL A 23 -56.43 -9.60 -9.98
CA VAL A 23 -55.31 -9.79 -10.92
C VAL A 23 -54.31 -8.65 -10.80
N VAL A 24 -54.75 -7.39 -10.74
CA VAL A 24 -53.85 -6.23 -10.58
C VAL A 24 -53.12 -6.28 -9.24
N THR A 25 -53.80 -6.58 -8.14
CA THR A 25 -53.16 -6.72 -6.83
C THR A 25 -52.17 -7.90 -6.81
N ALA A 26 -52.52 -9.04 -7.40
CA ALA A 26 -51.60 -10.16 -7.52
C ALA A 26 -50.37 -9.81 -8.37
N LEU A 27 -50.54 -9.07 -9.46
CA LEU A 27 -49.46 -8.62 -10.33
C LEU A 27 -48.54 -7.61 -9.61
N VAL A 28 -49.11 -6.67 -8.85
CA VAL A 28 -48.35 -5.71 -8.04
C VAL A 28 -47.61 -6.41 -6.89
N VAL A 29 -48.24 -7.36 -6.20
CA VAL A 29 -47.60 -8.14 -5.14
C VAL A 29 -46.50 -9.03 -5.70
N THR A 30 -46.71 -9.66 -6.86
CA THR A 30 -45.67 -10.46 -7.53
C THR A 30 -44.52 -9.58 -8.00
N LEU A 31 -44.80 -8.40 -8.55
CA LEU A 31 -43.78 -7.44 -8.95
C LEU A 31 -43.01 -6.88 -7.75
N ALA A 32 -43.67 -6.66 -6.61
CA ALA A 32 -43.03 -6.20 -5.37
C ALA A 32 -42.19 -7.30 -4.69
N VAL A 33 -42.61 -8.58 -4.79
CA VAL A 33 -41.85 -9.73 -4.27
C VAL A 33 -40.66 -10.08 -5.18
N VAL A 34 -40.79 -9.89 -6.49
CA VAL A 34 -39.70 -10.11 -7.47
C VAL A 34 -38.78 -8.89 -7.57
N SER A 35 -39.27 -7.70 -7.24
CA SER A 35 -38.47 -6.50 -7.01
C SER A 35 -37.74 -6.63 -5.67
N SER A 36 -36.74 -7.52 -5.63
CA SER A 36 -35.62 -7.33 -4.72
C SER A 36 -35.17 -5.88 -4.90
N GLY A 37 -35.27 -5.08 -3.84
CA GLY A 37 -34.75 -3.72 -3.85
C GLY A 37 -33.36 -3.76 -4.46
N PHE A 38 -33.07 -2.83 -5.36
CA PHE A 38 -31.70 -2.62 -5.79
C PHE A 38 -30.93 -2.28 -4.52
N ASP A 39 -30.18 -3.25 -4.03
CA ASP A 39 -29.07 -2.96 -3.12
C ASP A 39 -28.22 -1.97 -3.90
N ALA A 40 -28.26 -0.71 -3.48
CA ALA A 40 -27.26 0.26 -3.89
C ALA A 40 -25.95 -0.24 -3.25
N ARG A 41 -25.34 -1.24 -3.88
CA ARG A 41 -23.94 -1.57 -3.65
C ARG A 41 -23.21 -0.36 -4.17
N GLU A 42 -22.75 0.45 -3.22
CA GLU A 42 -21.64 1.36 -3.46
C GLU A 42 -20.53 0.47 -4.02
N THR A 43 -20.34 0.50 -5.34
CA THR A 43 -19.20 -0.17 -5.96
C THR A 43 -17.99 0.44 -5.27
N PRO A 44 -17.15 -0.32 -4.54
CA PRO A 44 -15.93 0.22 -3.96
C PRO A 44 -15.20 0.95 -5.09
N ARG A 45 -14.98 2.25 -4.93
CA ARG A 45 -14.18 2.98 -5.90
C ARG A 45 -12.76 2.50 -5.70
N ASP A 46 -12.23 1.81 -6.70
CA ASP A 46 -10.80 1.52 -6.76
C ASP A 46 -10.05 2.85 -6.70
N ASP A 47 -9.09 2.96 -5.80
CA ASP A 47 -8.23 4.14 -5.73
C ASP A 47 -7.33 4.14 -6.98
N PRO A 48 -7.45 5.14 -7.89
CA PRO A 48 -6.59 5.20 -9.07
C PRO A 48 -5.14 5.59 -8.71
N SER A 49 -4.88 5.94 -7.44
CA SER A 49 -3.59 6.48 -7.00
C SER A 49 -2.60 5.41 -6.55
N VAL A 50 -1.35 5.56 -6.97
CA VAL A 50 -0.20 4.73 -6.57
C VAL A 50 0.87 5.63 -5.98
N TRP A 51 1.41 5.25 -4.82
CA TRP A 51 2.56 5.92 -4.22
C TRP A 51 3.87 5.44 -4.86
N VAL A 52 4.76 6.38 -5.17
CA VAL A 52 6.06 6.09 -5.79
C VAL A 52 7.15 6.92 -5.12
N GLU A 53 8.39 6.45 -5.14
CA GLU A 53 9.55 7.17 -4.66
C GLU A 53 10.67 7.22 -5.70
N ARG A 54 11.54 8.23 -5.57
CA ARG A 54 12.79 8.34 -6.32
C ARG A 54 13.98 8.52 -5.38
N THR A 55 15.14 8.05 -5.82
CA THR A 55 16.37 8.05 -5.00
C THR A 55 16.89 9.44 -4.69
N SER A 56 16.43 10.46 -5.42
CA SER A 56 16.75 11.88 -5.18
C SER A 56 16.02 12.51 -3.99
N GLY A 57 15.32 11.70 -3.18
CA GLY A 57 14.74 12.16 -1.91
C GLY A 57 13.33 12.72 -2.03
N GLN A 58 12.54 12.18 -2.96
CA GLN A 58 11.13 12.55 -3.09
C GLN A 58 10.23 11.34 -3.21
N TYR A 59 9.00 11.52 -2.77
CA TYR A 59 7.92 10.58 -2.98
C TYR A 59 6.67 11.31 -3.46
N ALA A 60 5.85 10.60 -4.21
CA ALA A 60 4.74 11.19 -4.93
C ALA A 60 3.55 10.25 -4.99
N ARG A 61 2.36 10.84 -5.14
CA ARG A 61 1.13 10.10 -5.45
C ARG A 61 0.78 10.31 -6.92
N VAL A 62 0.70 9.21 -7.64
CA VAL A 62 0.46 9.16 -9.08
C VAL A 62 -0.97 8.72 -9.33
N ASN A 63 -1.78 9.55 -9.96
CA ASN A 63 -3.08 9.15 -10.46
C ASN A 63 -2.91 8.45 -11.81
N THR A 64 -3.14 7.14 -11.83
CA THR A 64 -2.95 6.31 -13.03
C THR A 64 -4.01 6.52 -14.11
N GLU A 65 -5.18 7.07 -13.76
CA GLU A 65 -6.25 7.35 -14.73
C GLU A 65 -6.01 8.66 -15.48
N THR A 66 -5.58 9.71 -14.77
CA THR A 66 -5.24 11.00 -15.38
C THR A 66 -3.82 11.03 -15.92
N ARG A 67 -2.96 10.11 -15.48
CA ARG A 67 -1.52 10.06 -15.81
C ARG A 67 -0.77 11.28 -15.26
N GLU A 68 -1.12 11.67 -14.05
CA GLU A 68 -0.58 12.86 -13.40
C GLU A 68 -0.07 12.55 -11.99
N ILE A 69 1.01 13.22 -11.60
CA ILE A 69 1.42 13.32 -10.21
C ILE A 69 0.54 14.38 -9.54
N ASP A 70 -0.20 14.02 -8.50
CA ASP A 70 -1.08 14.97 -7.80
C ASP A 70 -0.45 15.55 -6.53
N THR A 71 0.57 14.89 -6.01
CA THR A 71 1.27 15.24 -4.77
C THR A 71 2.72 14.86 -4.91
N VAL A 72 3.63 15.78 -4.54
CA VAL A 72 5.05 15.48 -4.30
C VAL A 72 5.43 15.95 -2.90
N ARG A 73 6.23 15.15 -2.20
CA ARG A 73 6.80 15.43 -0.89
C ARG A 73 8.25 15.00 -0.84
N SER A 74 8.99 15.58 0.09
CA SER A 74 10.39 15.27 0.34
C SER A 74 10.50 14.08 1.30
N VAL A 75 11.52 13.26 1.11
CA VAL A 75 11.87 12.16 2.01
C VAL A 75 13.38 12.04 2.13
N ASP A 76 13.87 11.99 3.36
CA ASP A 76 15.27 11.75 3.65
C ASP A 76 15.60 10.26 3.57
N ASN A 77 16.66 9.92 2.83
CA ASN A 77 17.20 8.56 2.74
C ASN A 77 16.13 7.49 2.42
N PRO A 78 15.34 7.65 1.33
CA PRO A 78 14.29 6.69 0.98
C PRO A 78 14.89 5.31 0.70
N SER A 79 14.27 4.27 1.26
CA SER A 79 14.68 2.87 1.09
C SER A 79 13.62 2.06 0.34
N GLY A 80 12.36 2.48 0.40
CA GLY A 80 11.29 1.93 -0.42
C GLY A 80 9.92 2.31 0.11
N ILE A 81 8.91 2.26 -0.74
CA ILE A 81 7.50 2.35 -0.32
C ILE A 81 6.85 0.97 -0.28
N LEU A 82 5.97 0.77 0.69
CA LEU A 82 5.01 -0.33 0.71
C LEU A 82 3.63 0.27 0.69
N GLN A 83 2.74 -0.29 -0.11
CA GLN A 83 1.37 0.19 -0.16
C GLN A 83 0.39 -0.96 -0.36
N THR A 84 -0.79 -0.78 0.21
CA THR A 84 -1.97 -1.62 0.08
C THR A 84 -3.12 -0.70 -0.35
N PRO A 85 -4.33 -1.22 -0.66
CA PRO A 85 -5.47 -0.37 -0.94
C PRO A 85 -5.82 0.61 0.20
N GLU A 86 -5.42 0.34 1.44
CA GLU A 86 -5.82 1.12 2.62
C GLU A 86 -4.65 1.83 3.32
N LEU A 87 -3.41 1.56 2.93
CA LEU A 87 -2.22 2.00 3.65
C LEU A 87 -1.05 2.30 2.72
N GLY A 88 -0.31 3.37 3.01
CA GLY A 88 1.03 3.62 2.49
C GLY A 88 2.05 3.68 3.62
N LEU A 89 3.20 3.06 3.45
CA LEU A 89 4.35 3.10 4.36
C LEU A 89 5.61 3.46 3.58
N MET A 90 6.30 4.50 4.02
CA MET A 90 7.63 4.86 3.53
C MET A 90 8.69 4.26 4.46
N PHE A 91 9.62 3.49 3.90
CA PHE A 91 10.81 3.04 4.61
C PHE A 91 11.98 3.97 4.34
N THR A 92 12.71 4.31 5.39
CA THR A 92 13.90 5.17 5.32
C THR A 92 15.09 4.51 6.02
N ASN A 93 16.29 5.06 5.78
CA ASN A 93 17.53 4.70 6.49
C ASN A 93 17.87 3.19 6.40
N GLY A 94 17.80 2.60 5.20
CA GLY A 94 18.09 1.19 4.97
C GLY A 94 17.07 0.26 5.61
N PHE A 95 15.79 0.60 5.52
CA PHE A 95 14.67 -0.10 6.19
C PHE A 95 14.67 -0.03 7.71
N GLY A 96 15.50 0.80 8.35
CA GLY A 96 15.55 0.96 9.82
C GLY A 96 14.37 1.73 10.42
N ARG A 97 13.61 2.46 9.60
CA ARG A 97 12.41 3.19 10.01
C ARG A 97 11.27 3.00 9.01
N ALA A 98 10.04 2.99 9.52
CA ALA A 98 8.81 2.93 8.75
C ALA A 98 7.90 4.10 9.11
N VAL A 99 7.49 4.89 8.12
CA VAL A 99 6.67 6.09 8.31
C VAL A 99 5.34 5.90 7.58
N PRO A 100 4.19 5.91 8.28
CA PRO A 100 2.90 5.86 7.62
C PRO A 100 2.68 7.13 6.79
N ILE A 101 2.18 6.94 5.57
CA ILE A 101 1.79 8.01 4.66
C ILE A 101 0.28 8.22 4.85
N ASP A 102 -0.11 9.36 5.42
CA ASP A 102 -1.51 9.78 5.46
C ASP A 102 -1.90 10.27 4.05
N PRO A 103 -2.79 9.57 3.32
CA PRO A 103 -3.18 9.97 1.98
C PRO A 103 -4.02 11.25 1.94
N SER A 104 -4.63 11.64 3.06
CA SER A 104 -5.43 12.87 3.18
C SER A 104 -4.58 14.11 3.51
N SER A 105 -3.42 13.89 4.14
CA SER A 105 -2.49 14.96 4.51
C SER A 105 -1.03 14.50 4.41
N PRO A 106 -0.54 14.20 3.19
CA PRO A 106 0.85 13.78 2.99
C PRO A 106 1.81 14.91 3.38
N ARG A 107 2.91 14.56 4.05
CA ARG A 107 3.88 15.48 4.67
C ARG A 107 5.31 15.11 4.30
N ASP A 108 6.23 16.05 4.38
CA ASP A 108 7.65 15.72 4.23
C ASP A 108 8.11 14.76 5.34
N ILE A 109 8.98 13.82 4.98
CA ILE A 109 9.54 12.78 5.85
C ILE A 109 11.02 13.08 6.05
N LEU A 110 11.32 13.90 7.05
CA LEU A 110 12.69 14.35 7.32
C LEU A 110 13.30 13.56 8.48
N SER A 111 14.58 13.24 8.35
CA SER A 111 15.36 12.69 9.45
C SER A 111 15.63 13.78 10.47
N ASP A 112 15.48 13.48 11.77
CA ASP A 112 15.92 14.42 12.80
C ASP A 112 17.45 14.56 12.67
N ALA A 113 17.92 15.60 11.98
CA ALA A 113 19.24 16.13 12.25
C ALA A 113 19.23 16.54 13.73
N SER A 114 20.12 15.92 14.49
CA SER A 114 20.36 16.14 15.92
C SER A 114 19.93 17.52 16.39
N GLY A 115 19.14 17.57 17.47
CA GLY A 115 18.87 18.81 18.18
C GLY A 115 20.18 19.39 18.71
N ASP A 116 20.79 20.27 17.92
CA ASP A 116 21.55 21.42 18.39
C ASP A 116 21.59 22.45 17.25
N GLY A 117 21.12 23.67 17.55
CA GLY A 117 21.17 24.81 16.62
C GLY A 117 19.96 24.98 15.70
N ALA A 118 18.82 25.36 16.27
CA ALA A 118 17.87 26.17 15.51
C ALA A 118 18.53 27.54 15.23
N GLU A 119 19.21 27.68 14.09
CA GLU A 119 19.48 28.99 13.52
C GLU A 119 18.32 29.37 12.62
N ALA A 120 17.41 30.15 13.21
CA ALA A 120 16.47 30.96 12.47
C ALA A 120 17.25 31.88 11.53
N GLU A 121 16.93 31.82 10.24
CA GLU A 121 17.37 32.83 9.29
C GLU A 121 16.84 34.21 9.72
N THR A 122 17.71 35.03 10.29
CA THR A 122 17.52 36.48 10.33
C THR A 122 18.69 37.10 9.59
N GLY A 123 18.41 37.69 8.44
CA GLY A 123 19.40 38.34 7.61
C GLY A 123 20.07 39.52 8.31
N ALA A 124 21.38 39.61 8.14
CA ALA A 124 22.14 40.86 8.06
C ALA A 124 23.59 40.54 7.67
N ASP A 125 24.01 41.01 6.49
CA ASP A 125 25.40 41.39 6.22
C ASP A 125 25.59 42.83 6.79
N PRO A 126 26.76 43.25 7.32
CA PRO A 126 28.02 43.27 6.56
C PRO A 126 29.33 42.97 7.33
N GLU A 127 30.32 42.53 6.56
CA GLU A 127 31.80 42.71 6.64
C GLU A 127 32.49 43.04 7.98
N THR A 128 33.51 42.25 8.36
CA THR A 128 34.96 42.61 8.24
C THR A 128 35.88 41.65 9.02
N GLY A 129 36.91 41.13 8.35
CA GLY A 129 38.31 41.14 8.83
C GLY A 129 38.81 40.16 9.91
N ALA A 130 39.69 39.26 9.45
CA ALA A 130 40.92 38.78 10.10
C ALA A 130 40.90 37.58 11.07
N ASP A 131 41.50 36.48 10.61
CA ASP A 131 42.24 35.45 11.37
C ASP A 131 43.65 35.96 11.78
N PRO A 132 44.46 35.23 12.58
CA PRO A 132 44.18 34.38 13.75
C PRO A 132 45.17 34.67 14.90
N GLU A 133 44.93 34.20 16.15
CA GLU A 133 46.02 33.72 17.03
C GLU A 133 45.51 33.04 18.32
N SER A 134 45.94 31.77 18.46
CA SER A 134 46.58 31.14 19.63
C SER A 134 46.08 31.44 21.06
N GLY A 135 45.75 30.38 21.81
CA GLY A 135 45.71 30.48 23.28
C GLY A 135 45.06 29.32 24.04
N THR A 136 45.84 28.26 24.25
CA THR A 136 46.01 27.57 25.55
C THR A 136 44.78 26.99 26.29
N ALA A 137 44.82 25.66 26.48
CA ALA A 137 44.05 24.90 27.47
C ALA A 137 44.22 25.43 28.91
N PRO A 138 43.33 25.03 29.83
CA PRO A 138 43.85 24.13 30.86
C PRO A 138 42.96 22.92 31.12
N GLU A 139 43.66 21.84 31.46
CA GLU A 139 43.17 20.62 32.08
C GLU A 139 42.55 20.91 33.45
N SER A 140 41.47 20.20 33.77
CA SER A 140 41.08 19.92 35.15
C SER A 140 40.40 18.56 35.20
N ASP A 141 41.19 17.58 35.63
CA ASP A 141 40.74 16.28 36.12
C ASP A 141 39.81 16.46 37.33
N VAL A 142 38.62 15.86 37.29
CA VAL A 142 37.96 15.33 38.49
C VAL A 142 37.24 14.04 38.10
N ASP A 143 37.81 12.93 38.57
CA ASP A 143 37.17 11.61 38.64
C ASP A 143 35.84 11.68 39.40
N SER A 144 34.80 11.06 38.84
CA SER A 144 33.67 10.54 39.61
C SER A 144 33.03 9.41 38.82
N GLU A 145 33.55 8.20 39.06
CA GLU A 145 32.82 6.96 38.86
C GLU A 145 31.57 6.98 39.74
N SER A 146 30.40 6.84 39.13
CA SER A 146 29.22 6.36 39.84
C SER A 146 28.43 5.45 38.91
N ASP A 147 28.50 4.16 39.22
CA ASP A 147 27.65 3.09 38.74
C ASP A 147 26.16 3.47 38.83
N ALA A 148 25.45 3.33 37.72
CA ALA A 148 24.00 3.18 37.73
C ALA A 148 23.62 2.15 36.66
N GLU A 149 23.11 1.02 37.14
CA GLU A 149 22.56 -0.12 36.40
C GLU A 149 21.52 0.29 35.35
N PRO A 150 21.34 -0.50 34.27
CA PRO A 150 20.32 -0.24 33.27
C PRO A 150 18.94 -0.53 33.87
N ASN A 151 18.14 0.52 34.07
CA ASN A 151 16.75 0.36 34.49
C ASN A 151 15.93 -0.19 33.31
N ASN A 152 15.68 -1.49 33.38
CA ASN A 152 14.73 -2.21 32.56
C ASN A 152 13.32 -1.85 33.05
N GLY A 153 12.53 -1.11 32.26
CA GLY A 153 11.18 -0.74 32.71
C GLY A 153 10.35 0.06 31.71
N ALA A 154 9.28 -0.60 31.28
CA ALA A 154 8.05 -0.06 30.70
C ALA A 154 8.07 0.29 29.20
N ALA A 155 7.42 -0.58 28.43
CA ALA A 155 6.83 -0.30 27.14
C ALA A 155 6.03 1.02 27.21
N GLU A 156 6.58 2.06 26.60
CA GLU A 156 5.79 3.22 26.23
C GLU A 156 4.83 2.78 25.14
N SER A 157 3.55 2.66 25.50
CA SER A 157 2.46 2.68 24.54
C SER A 157 2.40 4.07 23.94
N GLY A 158 3.28 4.32 22.96
CA GLY A 158 3.39 5.58 22.24
C GLY A 158 2.25 5.74 21.25
N THR A 159 1.51 6.84 21.40
CA THR A 159 0.60 7.39 20.39
C THR A 159 1.24 7.39 19.00
N ALA A 160 0.48 6.93 18.00
CA ALA A 160 0.86 6.90 16.58
C ALA A 160 1.50 8.22 16.13
N GLY A 161 2.62 8.09 15.40
CA GLY A 161 3.59 9.15 15.14
C GLY A 161 3.03 10.44 14.52
N SER A 162 2.84 11.46 15.34
CA SER A 162 2.53 12.83 14.92
C SER A 162 3.73 13.60 14.38
N ASP A 163 4.96 13.13 14.60
CA ASP A 163 6.16 13.96 14.40
C ASP A 163 6.97 13.62 13.14
N GLY A 164 6.47 12.78 12.24
CA GLY A 164 7.21 12.37 11.02
C GLY A 164 8.37 11.40 11.27
N ARG A 165 8.67 11.11 12.55
CA ARG A 165 9.83 10.33 12.98
C ARG A 165 9.82 8.85 12.59
N GLY A 166 8.68 8.30 12.19
CA GLY A 166 8.56 6.87 11.86
C GLY A 166 8.73 5.95 13.07
N GLU A 167 8.18 4.76 12.95
CA GLU A 167 8.38 3.68 13.89
C GLU A 167 9.68 2.93 13.56
N ARG A 168 10.39 2.46 14.59
CA ARG A 168 11.59 1.65 14.41
C ARG A 168 11.21 0.26 13.94
N THR A 169 11.85 -0.22 12.88
CA THR A 169 11.76 -1.61 12.45
C THR A 169 12.70 -2.48 13.29
N PRO A 170 12.62 -3.82 13.18
CA PRO A 170 13.58 -4.71 13.83
C PRO A 170 15.02 -4.36 13.45
N GLU A 171 15.93 -4.43 14.42
CA GLU A 171 17.33 -4.14 14.20
C GLU A 171 17.94 -5.07 13.15
N GLY A 172 18.77 -4.50 12.26
CA GLY A 172 19.39 -5.26 11.19
C GLY A 172 18.41 -5.72 10.10
N THR A 173 17.21 -5.14 9.99
CA THR A 173 16.31 -5.39 8.84
C THR A 173 17.07 -5.17 7.53
N ARG A 174 17.21 -6.24 6.74
CA ARG A 174 17.86 -6.19 5.41
C ARG A 174 16.85 -6.28 4.26
N GLN A 175 15.68 -6.83 4.53
CA GLN A 175 14.64 -7.03 3.52
C GLN A 175 13.27 -6.84 4.16
N VAL A 176 12.39 -6.17 3.42
CA VAL A 176 10.98 -6.05 3.74
C VAL A 176 10.19 -6.68 2.60
N ILE A 177 9.28 -7.59 2.94
CA ILE A 177 8.42 -8.31 1.99
C ILE A 177 6.98 -8.04 2.40
N SER A 178 6.10 -7.79 1.44
CA SER A 178 4.71 -7.47 1.76
C SER A 178 3.74 -8.07 0.77
N ALA A 179 2.61 -8.52 1.29
CA ALA A 179 1.49 -8.96 0.48
C ALA A 179 0.19 -8.73 1.25
N GLY A 180 -0.78 -8.07 0.61
CA GLY A 180 -2.00 -7.63 1.28
C GLY A 180 -1.68 -6.80 2.52
N GLU A 181 -2.28 -7.16 3.66
CA GLU A 181 -2.12 -6.50 4.95
C GLU A 181 -0.91 -6.98 5.77
N TYR A 182 -0.08 -7.87 5.22
CA TYR A 182 1.04 -8.50 5.92
C TYR A 182 2.38 -7.95 5.48
N VAL A 183 3.25 -7.66 6.45
CA VAL A 183 4.62 -7.17 6.23
C VAL A 183 5.60 -8.02 7.01
N LEU A 184 6.53 -8.61 6.28
CA LEU A 184 7.59 -9.44 6.83
C LEU A 184 8.92 -8.70 6.79
N PHE A 185 9.61 -8.65 7.92
CA PHE A 185 10.94 -8.10 8.08
C PHE A 185 11.92 -9.26 8.26
N LEU A 186 12.93 -9.34 7.40
CA LEU A 186 14.02 -10.31 7.52
C LEU A 186 15.29 -9.57 7.92
N THR A 187 15.92 -10.01 9.02
CA THR A 187 17.14 -9.39 9.53
C THR A 187 18.41 -10.04 8.97
N GLN A 188 19.54 -9.38 9.13
CA GLN A 188 20.86 -9.89 8.76
C GLN A 188 21.24 -11.17 9.51
N ASP A 189 20.80 -11.30 10.76
CA ASP A 189 21.03 -12.49 11.58
C ASP A 189 20.08 -13.67 11.22
N GLY A 190 19.12 -13.44 10.32
CA GLY A 190 18.16 -14.45 9.87
C GLY A 190 16.94 -14.59 10.79
N ALA A 191 16.61 -13.56 11.58
CA ALA A 191 15.33 -13.50 12.28
C ALA A 191 14.24 -12.95 11.34
N ALA A 192 13.04 -13.54 11.39
CA ALA A 192 11.88 -13.07 10.64
C ALA A 192 10.84 -12.48 11.59
N TYR A 193 10.35 -11.28 11.31
CA TYR A 193 9.29 -10.64 12.07
C TYR A 193 8.10 -10.32 11.17
N LEU A 194 6.89 -10.55 11.67
CA LEU A 194 5.65 -10.29 10.94
C LEU A 194 4.87 -9.16 11.61
N SER A 195 4.47 -8.17 10.82
CA SER A 195 3.49 -7.16 11.18
C SER A 195 2.23 -7.34 10.37
N HIS A 196 1.09 -7.10 11.01
CA HIS A 196 -0.22 -7.06 10.39
C HIS A 196 -0.75 -5.63 10.43
N LEU A 197 -0.92 -5.02 9.26
CA LEU A 197 -1.28 -3.63 9.12
C LEU A 197 -2.75 -3.48 8.71
N ARG A 198 -3.57 -3.00 9.64
CA ARG A 198 -5.00 -2.73 9.42
C ARG A 198 -5.30 -1.24 9.47
N GLY A 199 -5.66 -0.67 8.32
CA GLY A 199 -6.01 0.74 8.16
C GLY A 199 -4.81 1.69 8.00
N ALA A 200 -5.11 2.91 7.56
CA ALA A 200 -4.11 3.91 7.14
C ALA A 200 -3.14 4.40 8.25
N THR A 201 -3.51 4.21 9.52
CA THR A 201 -2.68 4.60 10.68
C THR A 201 -2.14 3.39 11.44
N ALA A 202 -2.10 2.23 10.81
CA ALA A 202 -1.59 1.01 11.43
C ALA A 202 -0.12 1.20 11.83
N ALA A 203 0.17 0.95 13.11
CA ALA A 203 1.52 0.85 13.59
C ALA A 203 2.18 -0.44 13.06
N VAL A 204 3.44 -0.34 12.70
CA VAL A 204 4.32 -1.47 12.43
C VAL A 204 4.66 -2.12 13.78
N ALA A 205 3.91 -3.16 14.14
CA ALA A 205 4.11 -3.95 15.35
C ALA A 205 4.70 -5.34 15.03
N PRO A 206 6.03 -5.45 14.83
CA PRO A 206 6.67 -6.68 14.37
C PRO A 206 6.69 -7.74 15.47
N MET A 207 6.06 -8.89 15.20
CA MET A 207 6.11 -10.09 16.03
C MET A 207 7.18 -11.04 15.51
N LEU A 208 8.09 -11.51 16.37
CA LEU A 208 9.08 -12.52 16.00
C LEU A 208 8.39 -13.84 15.62
N LEU A 209 8.71 -14.37 14.44
CA LEU A 209 8.31 -15.70 14.02
C LEU A 209 9.36 -16.72 14.46
N ASP A 210 8.99 -17.57 15.42
CA ASP A 210 9.78 -18.75 15.81
C ASP A 210 8.97 -20.01 15.49
N PRO A 211 9.16 -20.60 14.29
CA PRO A 211 8.36 -21.74 13.87
C PRO A 211 8.66 -23.01 14.67
N VAL A 212 9.79 -23.08 15.38
CA VAL A 212 10.17 -24.24 16.22
C VAL A 212 9.45 -24.17 17.56
N ALA A 213 9.56 -23.04 18.27
CA ALA A 213 8.84 -22.85 19.53
C ALA A 213 7.31 -22.95 19.34
N GLN A 214 6.77 -22.32 18.30
CA GLN A 214 5.32 -22.30 18.04
C GLN A 214 4.77 -23.67 17.60
N SER A 215 5.62 -24.54 17.02
CA SER A 215 5.24 -25.93 16.71
C SER A 215 5.10 -26.80 17.97
N ASN A 216 5.90 -26.53 19.01
CA ASN A 216 5.87 -27.27 20.26
C ASN A 216 4.62 -26.94 21.10
N ASP A 217 4.17 -25.68 21.09
CA ASP A 217 2.94 -25.25 21.78
C ASP A 217 1.67 -25.84 21.14
N ALA A 218 1.67 -26.05 19.82
CA ALA A 218 0.56 -26.71 19.13
C ALA A 218 0.47 -28.22 19.41
N GLY A 219 1.58 -28.83 19.83
CA GLY A 219 1.68 -30.25 20.21
C GLY A 219 1.18 -30.52 21.63
N THR A 220 1.51 -29.65 22.59
CA THR A 220 1.10 -29.80 24.01
C THR A 220 -0.41 -29.66 24.22
N ALA A 221 -1.09 -28.88 23.38
CA ALA A 221 -2.55 -28.71 23.45
C ALA A 221 -3.37 -29.94 22.99
N ARG A 222 -2.73 -30.98 22.39
CA ARG A 222 -3.41 -32.21 21.94
C ARG A 222 -3.24 -33.42 22.85
N GLU A 223 -2.42 -33.32 23.90
CA GLU A 223 -2.11 -34.46 24.78
C GLU A 223 -2.63 -34.31 26.22
N GLU A 224 -3.51 -33.35 26.52
CA GLU A 224 -4.29 -33.38 27.76
C GLU A 224 -5.51 -34.30 27.60
N GLY A 225 -5.25 -35.60 27.53
CA GLY A 225 -6.33 -36.59 27.58
C GLY A 225 -5.99 -38.00 27.12
N ASP A 226 -4.93 -38.63 27.64
CA ASP A 226 -5.08 -39.96 28.28
C ASP A 226 -3.78 -40.48 28.91
N GLN A 227 -3.93 -40.99 30.13
CA GLN A 227 -3.13 -42.04 30.76
C GLN A 227 -1.67 -41.75 31.15
N ALA A 228 -1.54 -41.34 32.41
CA ALA A 228 -0.45 -41.79 33.26
C ALA A 228 -0.52 -43.31 33.43
N ASP A 229 0.57 -44.01 33.11
CA ASP A 229 0.95 -45.23 33.82
C ASP A 229 2.48 -45.35 33.84
N GLU A 230 2.99 -45.58 35.04
CA GLU A 230 4.39 -45.87 35.37
C GLU A 230 4.94 -47.03 34.52
N LEU A 231 6.25 -47.00 34.22
CA LEU A 231 7.23 -48.02 34.61
C LEU A 231 8.62 -47.67 34.04
N GLY A 232 9.62 -47.61 34.92
CA GLY A 232 11.04 -47.51 34.55
C GLY A 232 11.63 -48.87 34.13
N ASP A 233 12.68 -48.85 33.31
CA ASP A 233 14.08 -49.12 33.73
C ASP A 233 15.00 -49.23 32.50
N ALA A 234 16.23 -48.74 32.69
CA ALA A 234 17.51 -48.96 32.03
C ALA A 234 17.63 -49.52 30.58
N ASN A 235 18.25 -48.67 29.74
CA ASN A 235 19.52 -48.90 29.06
C ASN A 235 19.60 -50.00 27.97
N ALA A 236 19.59 -49.58 26.70
CA ALA A 236 20.28 -50.29 25.62
C ALA A 236 20.70 -49.29 24.54
N ALA A 237 22.02 -49.09 24.43
CA ALA A 237 22.66 -48.49 23.29
C ALA A 237 22.44 -49.37 22.06
N ASP A 238 21.90 -48.80 20.99
CA ASP A 238 22.16 -49.24 19.63
C ASP A 238 22.26 -48.00 18.74
N GLY A 239 23.47 -47.81 18.21
CA GLY A 239 23.77 -46.71 17.31
C GLY A 239 23.13 -46.94 15.95
N ASN A 240 22.37 -45.96 15.52
CA ASN A 240 22.21 -45.65 14.11
C ASN A 240 22.34 -44.13 13.96
N PRO A 241 23.44 -43.59 13.42
CA PRO A 241 23.52 -42.17 13.12
C PRO A 241 22.76 -41.97 11.80
N THR A 242 21.45 -41.74 11.88
CA THR A 242 20.78 -41.01 10.80
C THR A 242 21.31 -39.59 10.85
N ALA A 243 21.85 -39.13 9.73
CA ALA A 243 22.35 -37.78 9.54
C ALA A 243 21.25 -36.76 9.90
N GLY A 244 21.37 -36.18 11.08
CA GLY A 244 20.69 -34.97 11.51
C GLY A 244 21.73 -34.24 12.35
N GLY A 245 22.13 -33.04 11.91
CA GLY A 245 23.11 -32.26 12.65
C GLY A 245 22.66 -32.07 14.10
N ASP A 246 23.61 -32.05 15.02
CA ASP A 246 23.41 -31.61 16.40
C ASP A 246 22.92 -30.14 16.36
N LEU A 247 21.61 -29.94 16.23
CA LEU A 247 20.99 -28.64 16.42
C LEU A 247 20.90 -28.42 17.93
N ASP A 248 21.56 -27.37 18.43
CA ASP A 248 21.32 -26.87 19.78
C ASP A 248 19.84 -26.45 19.86
N PRO A 249 18.99 -27.12 20.67
CA PRO A 249 17.57 -26.78 20.76
C PRO A 249 17.31 -25.38 21.34
N ALA A 250 18.35 -24.69 21.82
CA ALA A 250 18.30 -23.29 22.23
C ALA A 250 18.74 -22.29 21.14
N ALA A 251 19.27 -22.74 20.01
CA ALA A 251 19.66 -21.84 18.92
C ALA A 251 18.40 -21.39 18.14
N PRO A 252 18.22 -20.08 17.89
CA PRO A 252 17.05 -19.59 17.16
C PRO A 252 17.05 -20.10 15.72
N TYR A 253 15.85 -20.40 15.22
CA TYR A 253 15.66 -20.80 13.82
C TYR A 253 16.16 -19.70 12.87
N ARG A 254 17.18 -20.00 12.06
CA ARG A 254 17.76 -19.04 11.11
C ARG A 254 17.06 -19.13 9.76
N VAL A 255 16.38 -18.06 9.39
CA VAL A 255 15.70 -17.88 8.10
C VAL A 255 16.70 -17.33 7.08
N THR A 256 16.88 -18.07 5.98
CA THR A 256 17.71 -17.65 4.84
C THR A 256 16.89 -16.78 3.89
N ALA A 257 15.69 -17.25 3.52
CA ALA A 257 14.75 -16.50 2.68
C ALA A 257 13.33 -16.73 3.16
N ALA A 258 12.44 -15.79 2.87
CA ALA A 258 11.06 -15.87 3.29
C ALA A 258 10.12 -15.30 2.23
N ALA A 259 8.85 -15.66 2.33
CA ALA A 259 7.80 -15.20 1.45
C ALA A 259 6.48 -15.11 2.22
N VAL A 260 5.66 -14.12 1.86
CA VAL A 260 4.28 -13.97 2.36
C VAL A 260 3.35 -13.71 1.17
N ASP A 261 2.12 -14.23 1.23
CA ASP A 261 1.07 -13.92 0.25
C ASP A 261 -0.05 -13.05 0.85
N ALA A 262 -0.99 -12.63 0.01
CA ALA A 262 -2.07 -11.72 0.42
C ALA A 262 -3.05 -12.37 1.42
N GLU A 263 -3.07 -13.69 1.53
CA GLU A 263 -3.85 -14.44 2.51
C GLU A 263 -3.13 -14.60 3.86
N GLY A 264 -1.90 -14.11 3.99
CA GLY A 264 -1.10 -14.20 5.22
C GLY A 264 -0.48 -15.59 5.44
N ARG A 265 -0.32 -16.40 4.38
CA ARG A 265 0.54 -17.58 4.45
C ARG A 265 1.97 -17.13 4.34
N VAL A 266 2.78 -17.52 5.32
CA VAL A 266 4.20 -17.23 5.37
C VAL A 266 4.97 -18.54 5.20
N ALA A 267 5.96 -18.54 4.31
CA ALA A 267 6.91 -19.62 4.13
C ALA A 267 8.31 -19.14 4.52
N LEU A 268 9.01 -19.91 5.35
CA LEU A 268 10.33 -19.60 5.89
C LEU A 268 11.32 -20.70 5.49
N TYR A 269 12.21 -20.39 4.57
CA TYR A 269 13.27 -21.28 4.11
C TYR A 269 14.52 -21.14 4.97
N SER A 270 15.08 -22.26 5.42
CA SER A 270 16.37 -22.32 6.11
C SER A 270 17.35 -23.18 5.34
N GLN A 271 18.46 -22.56 4.91
CA GLN A 271 19.57 -23.28 4.27
C GLN A 271 20.21 -24.29 5.23
N GLY A 272 20.36 -23.93 6.51
CA GLY A 272 21.01 -24.77 7.51
C GLY A 272 20.24 -26.04 7.84
N GLU A 273 18.90 -26.00 7.75
CA GLU A 273 18.05 -27.18 7.93
C GLU A 273 17.69 -27.87 6.61
N GLY A 274 17.82 -27.21 5.45
CA GLY A 274 17.33 -27.72 4.17
C GLY A 274 15.80 -27.89 4.13
N THR A 275 15.09 -27.06 4.90
CA THR A 275 13.63 -27.15 5.05
C THR A 275 12.91 -25.83 4.80
N VAL A 276 11.62 -25.94 4.45
CA VAL A 276 10.67 -24.82 4.43
C VAL A 276 9.61 -25.04 5.50
N ARG A 277 9.45 -24.07 6.38
CA ARG A 277 8.41 -24.07 7.42
C ARG A 277 7.30 -23.10 7.06
N TRP A 278 6.07 -23.45 7.39
CA TRP A 278 4.88 -22.66 7.08
C TRP A 278 4.24 -22.07 8.33
N TYR A 279 3.79 -20.83 8.24
CA TYR A 279 3.03 -20.12 9.27
C TYR A 279 1.76 -19.50 8.66
N ASP A 280 0.65 -19.59 9.39
CA ASP A 280 -0.65 -19.04 9.03
C ASP A 280 -0.91 -17.81 9.90
N ALA A 281 -0.69 -16.62 9.36
CA ALA A 281 -0.83 -15.38 10.12
C ALA A 281 -2.27 -15.16 10.65
N PRO A 282 -3.34 -15.38 9.88
CA PRO A 282 -4.71 -15.28 10.39
C PRO A 282 -5.04 -16.22 11.55
N ARG A 283 -4.40 -17.39 11.60
CA ARG A 283 -4.59 -18.38 12.67
C ARG A 283 -3.54 -18.29 13.78
N GLU A 284 -2.57 -17.42 13.61
CA GLU A 284 -1.40 -17.26 14.47
C GLU A 284 -0.71 -18.60 14.78
N ALA A 285 -0.57 -19.48 13.79
CA ALA A 285 -0.12 -20.85 14.01
C ALA A 285 0.78 -21.41 12.90
N SER A 286 1.79 -22.18 13.32
CA SER A 286 2.59 -23.02 12.41
C SER A 286 1.72 -24.07 11.71
N ARG A 287 2.04 -24.38 10.45
CA ARG A 287 1.28 -25.34 9.63
C ARG A 287 2.09 -26.59 9.31
N GLY A 288 1.51 -27.75 9.65
CA GLY A 288 2.00 -29.04 9.19
C GLY A 288 3.42 -29.37 9.63
N ALA A 289 3.98 -30.43 9.03
CA ALA A 289 5.41 -30.72 9.13
C ALA A 289 6.19 -29.79 8.18
N PRO A 290 7.49 -29.52 8.45
CA PRO A 290 8.36 -28.83 7.50
C PRO A 290 8.40 -29.57 6.16
N ASP A 291 8.45 -28.82 5.05
CA ASP A 291 8.78 -29.41 3.76
C ASP A 291 10.29 -29.65 3.73
N GLU A 292 10.68 -30.92 3.63
CA GLU A 292 12.08 -31.34 3.51
C GLU A 292 12.57 -31.30 2.05
N GLY A 293 13.89 -31.32 1.88
CA GLY A 293 14.51 -31.46 0.56
C GLY A 293 14.62 -30.16 -0.22
N ALA A 294 14.50 -29.00 0.46
CA ALA A 294 14.91 -27.74 -0.14
C ALA A 294 16.45 -27.74 -0.25
N ALA A 295 16.98 -27.35 -1.41
CA ALA A 295 18.43 -27.33 -1.63
C ALA A 295 19.14 -26.34 -0.71
N GLU A 296 20.46 -26.47 -0.59
CA GLU A 296 21.31 -25.53 0.12
C GLU A 296 21.66 -24.33 -0.78
N VAL A 297 20.85 -23.27 -0.72
CA VAL A 297 21.07 -22.03 -1.46
C VAL A 297 21.61 -20.96 -0.52
N ALA A 298 22.66 -20.25 -0.97
CA ALA A 298 23.28 -19.19 -0.19
C ALA A 298 22.34 -17.99 0.01
N ASP A 299 22.50 -17.30 1.13
CA ASP A 299 21.63 -16.19 1.57
C ASP A 299 21.60 -15.01 0.58
N ASP A 300 22.72 -14.72 -0.08
CA ASP A 300 22.87 -13.62 -1.02
C ASP A 300 22.31 -13.90 -2.42
N SER A 301 22.04 -15.17 -2.76
CA SER A 301 21.47 -15.58 -4.05
C SER A 301 20.08 -16.21 -3.97
N ALA A 302 19.61 -16.55 -2.77
CA ALA A 302 18.29 -17.12 -2.55
C ALA A 302 17.18 -16.09 -2.83
N GLN A 303 16.37 -16.35 -3.84
CA GLN A 303 15.10 -15.65 -4.06
C GLN A 303 13.94 -16.62 -3.82
N PHE A 304 12.93 -16.19 -3.07
CA PHE A 304 11.89 -17.07 -2.58
C PHE A 304 10.51 -16.42 -2.70
N ALA A 305 9.52 -17.18 -3.15
CA ALA A 305 8.15 -16.71 -3.34
C ALA A 305 7.14 -17.82 -3.08
N ILE A 306 5.91 -17.44 -2.70
CA ILE A 306 4.75 -18.33 -2.70
C ILE A 306 4.02 -18.12 -4.01
N VAL A 307 3.84 -19.17 -4.81
CA VAL A 307 3.17 -19.09 -6.11
C VAL A 307 2.02 -20.09 -6.10
N GLY A 308 0.80 -19.56 -6.07
CA GLY A 308 -0.37 -20.40 -5.85
C GLY A 308 -0.34 -21.04 -4.47
N ASP A 309 -0.33 -22.37 -4.40
CA ASP A 309 -0.27 -23.12 -3.12
C ASP A 309 1.15 -23.62 -2.76
N ASP A 310 2.13 -23.34 -3.61
CA ASP A 310 3.48 -23.87 -3.50
C ASP A 310 4.51 -22.78 -3.21
N TRP A 311 5.65 -23.18 -2.64
CA TRP A 311 6.82 -22.33 -2.56
C TRP A 311 7.74 -22.62 -3.75
N VAL A 312 8.48 -21.58 -4.16
CA VAL A 312 9.53 -21.66 -5.17
C VAL A 312 10.79 -20.95 -4.68
N LEU A 313 11.94 -21.58 -4.90
CA LEU A 313 13.25 -21.11 -4.50
C LEU A 313 14.14 -21.03 -5.75
N LEU A 314 14.69 -19.87 -6.05
CA LEU A 314 15.65 -19.66 -7.13
C LEU A 314 17.01 -19.34 -6.51
N ASP A 315 18.04 -20.06 -6.92
CA ASP A 315 19.42 -19.62 -6.74
C ASP A 315 19.81 -18.77 -7.94
N SER A 316 19.87 -17.44 -7.77
CA SER A 316 20.16 -16.53 -8.86
C SER A 316 21.59 -16.62 -9.39
N ASN A 317 22.51 -17.28 -8.66
CA ASN A 317 23.90 -17.45 -9.10
C ASN A 317 24.06 -18.67 -10.03
N THR A 318 23.32 -19.74 -9.78
CA THR A 318 23.42 -21.00 -10.55
C THR A 318 22.30 -21.15 -11.58
N GLY A 319 21.17 -20.46 -11.39
CA GLY A 319 19.97 -20.60 -12.21
C GLY A 319 19.12 -21.81 -11.85
N GLU A 320 19.43 -22.51 -10.77
CA GLU A 320 18.61 -23.63 -10.30
C GLU A 320 17.34 -23.12 -9.60
N LEU A 321 16.20 -23.63 -10.03
CA LEU A 321 14.89 -23.34 -9.45
C LEU A 321 14.27 -24.60 -8.87
N TRP A 322 13.98 -24.57 -7.57
CA TRP A 322 13.25 -25.61 -6.84
C TRP A 322 11.80 -25.20 -6.64
N TRP A 323 10.92 -26.21 -6.65
CA TRP A 323 9.49 -26.08 -6.41
C TRP A 323 9.10 -27.08 -5.33
N ARG A 324 8.11 -26.75 -4.50
CA ARG A 324 7.57 -27.67 -3.49
C ARG A 324 7.25 -29.05 -4.06
N GLY A 325 7.83 -30.09 -3.46
CA GLY A 325 7.58 -31.49 -3.83
C GLY A 325 8.28 -31.98 -5.10
N ALA A 326 9.05 -31.12 -5.79
CA ALA A 326 9.93 -31.54 -6.87
C ALA A 326 11.19 -32.23 -6.32
N SER A 327 11.61 -33.33 -6.94
CA SER A 327 12.84 -34.05 -6.54
C SER A 327 14.12 -33.40 -7.05
N ASP A 328 14.05 -32.75 -8.21
CA ASP A 328 15.20 -32.16 -8.91
C ASP A 328 14.88 -30.73 -9.33
N PRO A 329 15.85 -29.80 -9.30
CA PRO A 329 15.65 -28.44 -9.77
C PRO A 329 15.50 -28.36 -11.30
N ILE A 330 14.91 -27.25 -11.74
CA ILE A 330 14.95 -26.82 -13.14
C ILE A 330 16.09 -25.80 -13.29
N THR A 331 17.06 -26.10 -14.14
CA THR A 331 18.15 -25.17 -14.44
C THR A 331 17.74 -24.19 -15.54
N LEU A 332 17.88 -22.91 -15.27
CA LEU A 332 17.66 -21.81 -16.19
C LEU A 332 19.00 -21.25 -16.69
N GLU A 333 19.09 -20.98 -17.99
CA GLU A 333 20.23 -20.26 -18.57
C GLU A 333 20.05 -18.76 -18.37
N LEU A 334 20.36 -18.30 -17.16
CA LEU A 334 20.19 -16.90 -16.75
C LEU A 334 21.22 -15.98 -17.42
N THR A 335 20.77 -14.79 -17.79
CA THR A 335 21.61 -13.68 -18.27
C THR A 335 21.63 -12.55 -17.24
N GLY A 336 22.81 -12.21 -16.72
CA GLY A 336 22.96 -11.11 -15.78
C GLY A 336 22.16 -11.31 -14.49
N THR A 337 21.60 -10.23 -13.95
CA THR A 337 20.80 -10.27 -12.72
C THR A 337 19.40 -10.82 -13.00
N ALA A 338 19.01 -11.89 -12.30
CA ALA A 338 17.67 -12.46 -12.36
C ALA A 338 16.78 -12.01 -11.19
N ARG A 339 15.46 -11.95 -11.43
CA ARG A 339 14.40 -11.61 -10.50
C ARG A 339 13.27 -12.64 -10.61
N LEU A 340 13.09 -13.44 -9.56
CA LEU A 340 11.93 -14.29 -9.36
C LEU A 340 10.69 -13.43 -9.12
N GLN A 341 9.54 -13.83 -9.65
CA GLN A 341 8.28 -13.14 -9.39
C GLN A 341 7.98 -12.96 -7.89
N ALA A 342 7.24 -11.90 -7.55
CA ALA A 342 6.67 -11.72 -6.23
C ALA A 342 5.61 -12.80 -5.92
N SER A 343 5.32 -13.01 -4.63
CA SER A 343 4.31 -13.98 -4.21
C SER A 343 2.93 -13.68 -4.82
N SER A 344 2.19 -14.74 -5.14
CA SER A 344 0.85 -14.68 -5.68
C SER A 344 -0.15 -15.41 -4.78
N PRO A 345 -1.43 -14.97 -4.77
CA PRO A 345 -2.46 -15.60 -3.95
C PRO A 345 -2.76 -17.04 -4.40
N GLY A 346 -3.28 -17.85 -3.49
CA GLY A 346 -3.62 -19.24 -3.75
C GLY A 346 -4.80 -19.44 -4.70
N ALA A 347 -4.84 -20.58 -5.41
CA ALA A 347 -5.87 -20.92 -6.41
C ALA A 347 -7.32 -20.97 -5.86
N ARG A 348 -7.51 -20.99 -4.53
CA ARG A 348 -8.86 -20.91 -3.92
C ARG A 348 -9.52 -19.54 -4.05
N SER A 349 -8.80 -18.50 -4.44
CA SER A 349 -9.32 -17.13 -4.55
C SER A 349 -10.15 -16.88 -5.82
N THR A 350 -9.95 -17.65 -6.90
CA THR A 350 -10.71 -17.46 -8.15
C THR A 350 -11.91 -18.40 -8.22
N SER A 351 -13.04 -17.97 -7.66
CA SER A 351 -14.37 -18.58 -7.90
C SER A 351 -14.84 -18.43 -9.36
N GLU A 352 -14.04 -17.86 -10.24
CA GLU A 352 -14.32 -17.74 -11.66
C GLU A 352 -13.63 -18.88 -12.41
N SER A 353 -14.46 -19.73 -13.01
CA SER A 353 -14.01 -20.85 -13.84
C SER A 353 -13.06 -20.32 -14.93
N PRO A 354 -11.83 -20.86 -15.07
CA PRO A 354 -10.92 -20.42 -16.11
C PRO A 354 -11.58 -20.63 -17.47
N THR A 355 -11.78 -19.55 -18.22
CA THR A 355 -12.30 -19.64 -19.59
C THR A 355 -11.29 -20.40 -20.46
N ALA A 356 -11.81 -21.18 -21.41
CA ALA A 356 -11.10 -22.20 -22.20
C ALA A 356 -9.92 -21.73 -23.09
N ASN A 357 -9.50 -20.46 -22.98
CA ASN A 357 -8.33 -19.91 -23.69
C ASN A 357 -7.28 -19.27 -22.76
N GLY A 358 -7.48 -19.27 -21.45
CA GLY A 358 -6.45 -18.89 -20.49
C GLY A 358 -5.77 -20.16 -19.97
N THR A 359 -4.52 -20.40 -20.39
CA THR A 359 -3.61 -21.22 -19.58
C THR A 359 -3.70 -20.69 -18.15
N ALA A 360 -3.97 -21.56 -17.17
CA ALA A 360 -4.06 -21.12 -15.79
C ALA A 360 -2.74 -20.42 -15.42
N ALA A 361 -2.76 -19.09 -15.29
CA ALA A 361 -1.59 -18.28 -14.93
C ALA A 361 -0.99 -18.71 -13.57
N ASN A 362 -1.74 -19.50 -12.81
CA ASN A 362 -1.42 -19.96 -11.47
C ASN A 362 -0.53 -21.23 -11.44
N ASP A 363 -0.17 -21.81 -12.59
CA ASP A 363 0.64 -23.04 -12.67
C ASP A 363 2.04 -22.82 -13.27
N SER A 364 2.42 -21.56 -13.46
CA SER A 364 3.73 -21.17 -13.98
C SER A 364 4.36 -20.07 -13.15
N VAL A 365 5.67 -20.13 -13.02
CA VAL A 365 6.52 -19.15 -12.36
C VAL A 365 7.21 -18.29 -13.39
N LEU A 366 7.23 -16.98 -13.16
CA LEU A 366 8.01 -16.06 -13.97
C LEU A 366 9.37 -15.78 -13.31
N VAL A 367 10.43 -15.84 -14.12
CA VAL A 367 11.77 -15.35 -13.77
C VAL A 367 12.21 -14.37 -14.85
N ALA A 368 12.42 -13.12 -14.49
CA ALA A 368 12.94 -12.11 -15.41
C ALA A 368 14.45 -11.97 -15.21
N ASP A 369 15.21 -12.01 -16.28
CA ASP A 369 16.66 -11.76 -16.28
C ASP A 369 16.99 -10.63 -17.26
N GLU A 370 18.28 -10.28 -17.40
CA GLU A 370 18.69 -9.20 -18.30
C GLU A 370 18.52 -9.52 -19.79
N GLY A 371 18.22 -10.79 -20.12
CA GLY A 371 17.92 -11.27 -21.48
C GLY A 371 16.42 -11.44 -21.76
N GLY A 372 15.54 -11.24 -20.76
CA GLY A 372 14.10 -11.27 -20.91
C GLY A 372 13.36 -12.13 -19.88
N LEU A 373 12.31 -12.83 -20.31
CA LEU A 373 11.35 -13.48 -19.41
C LEU A 373 11.28 -14.98 -19.62
N TRP A 374 11.52 -15.72 -18.54
CA TRP A 374 11.26 -17.15 -18.45
C TRP A 374 9.87 -17.41 -17.87
N GLN A 375 9.17 -18.35 -18.47
CA GLN A 375 8.00 -19.00 -17.91
C GLN A 375 8.37 -20.44 -17.56
N VAL A 376 8.23 -20.80 -16.29
CA VAL A 376 8.69 -22.08 -15.72
C VAL A 376 7.50 -22.83 -15.14
N THR A 377 7.34 -24.09 -15.50
CA THR A 377 6.39 -25.03 -14.89
C THR A 377 7.18 -26.17 -14.25
N GLN A 378 6.54 -27.08 -13.50
CA GLN A 378 7.25 -28.23 -12.88
C GLN A 378 8.00 -29.14 -13.88
N GLY A 379 7.66 -29.11 -15.18
CA GLY A 379 8.27 -29.99 -16.19
C GLY A 379 9.01 -29.27 -17.32
N SER A 380 8.97 -27.93 -17.37
CA SER A 380 9.55 -27.18 -18.48
C SER A 380 9.91 -25.75 -18.10
N ALA A 381 10.95 -25.21 -18.74
CA ALA A 381 11.23 -23.79 -18.74
C ALA A 381 11.30 -23.29 -20.19
N GLU A 382 10.63 -22.19 -20.49
CA GLU A 382 10.61 -21.55 -21.80
C GLU A 382 10.90 -20.06 -21.67
N ARG A 383 11.77 -19.53 -22.53
CA ARG A 383 11.97 -18.08 -22.66
C ARG A 383 10.86 -17.52 -23.57
N VAL A 384 9.88 -16.87 -22.95
CA VAL A 384 8.67 -16.36 -23.63
C VAL A 384 8.84 -14.93 -24.15
N LEU A 385 9.89 -14.23 -23.73
CA LEU A 385 10.29 -12.94 -24.24
C LEU A 385 11.82 -12.81 -24.26
N ASP A 386 12.36 -12.38 -25.40
CA ASP A 386 13.73 -11.89 -25.53
C ASP A 386 13.72 -10.36 -25.46
N THR A 387 14.48 -9.79 -24.53
CA THR A 387 14.70 -8.34 -24.41
C THR A 387 16.05 -8.08 -23.75
N THR A 388 16.41 -6.82 -23.56
CA THR A 388 17.67 -6.45 -22.89
C THR A 388 17.42 -5.37 -21.86
N GLY A 389 18.03 -5.48 -20.69
CA GLY A 389 18.02 -4.43 -19.66
C GLY A 389 17.86 -4.98 -18.25
N VAL A 390 18.01 -4.11 -17.25
CA VAL A 390 17.77 -4.45 -15.85
C VAL A 390 16.28 -4.75 -15.67
N ALA A 391 15.97 -5.94 -15.16
CA ALA A 391 14.60 -6.39 -14.93
C ALA A 391 14.03 -5.88 -13.59
N ALA A 392 12.80 -5.40 -13.60
CA ALA A 392 11.98 -5.24 -12.41
C ALA A 392 11.41 -6.61 -11.99
N GLN A 393 11.09 -6.77 -10.70
CA GLN A 393 10.50 -8.01 -10.18
C GLN A 393 9.11 -8.25 -10.79
N PRO A 394 8.87 -9.38 -11.48
CA PRO A 394 7.55 -9.69 -12.03
C PRO A 394 6.50 -9.80 -10.91
N ARG A 395 5.27 -9.37 -11.18
CA ARG A 395 4.19 -9.44 -10.18
C ARG A 395 2.80 -9.45 -10.81
N HIS A 396 1.82 -9.87 -10.03
CA HIS A 396 0.41 -9.80 -10.39
C HIS A 396 -0.16 -8.39 -10.20
N LEU A 397 -1.01 -7.97 -11.12
CA LEU A 397 -1.98 -6.88 -10.97
C LEU A 397 -3.36 -7.44 -11.30
N GLY A 398 -4.15 -7.73 -10.26
CA GLY A 398 -5.32 -8.59 -10.43
C GLY A 398 -4.92 -9.95 -11.02
N MET A 399 -5.43 -10.26 -12.23
CA MET A 399 -5.12 -11.51 -12.95
C MET A 399 -3.95 -11.36 -13.94
N THR A 400 -3.51 -10.14 -14.22
CA THR A 400 -2.49 -9.86 -15.24
C THR A 400 -1.10 -9.97 -14.62
N MET A 401 -0.20 -10.72 -15.25
CA MET A 401 1.22 -10.69 -14.89
C MET A 401 1.92 -9.54 -15.58
N ILE A 402 2.79 -8.84 -14.85
CA ILE A 402 3.57 -7.73 -15.36
C ILE A 402 5.04 -7.98 -15.13
N ALA A 403 5.86 -7.67 -16.12
CA ALA A 403 7.31 -7.58 -16.02
C ALA A 403 7.80 -6.35 -16.81
N ALA A 404 8.93 -5.78 -16.40
CA ALA A 404 9.49 -4.62 -17.09
C ALA A 404 11.02 -4.68 -17.09
N TRP A 405 11.64 -4.09 -18.12
CA TRP A 405 13.09 -3.99 -18.29
C TRP A 405 13.47 -2.58 -18.69
N ALA A 406 14.62 -2.10 -18.23
CA ALA A 406 15.17 -0.82 -18.67
C ALA A 406 16.66 -0.94 -18.97
N SER A 407 17.09 -0.26 -20.01
CA SER A 407 18.49 -0.12 -20.43
C SER A 407 18.80 1.35 -20.68
N SER A 408 20.05 1.68 -21.00
CA SER A 408 20.41 3.06 -21.33
C SER A 408 19.77 3.60 -22.61
N SER A 409 19.24 2.73 -23.47
CA SER A 409 18.68 3.08 -24.78
C SER A 409 17.17 2.86 -24.90
N GLY A 410 16.50 2.42 -23.83
CA GLY A 410 15.05 2.24 -23.80
C GLY A 410 14.58 1.28 -22.73
N ALA A 411 13.25 1.18 -22.57
CA ALA A 411 12.61 0.24 -21.67
C ALA A 411 11.50 -0.56 -22.37
N MET A 412 11.10 -1.65 -21.72
CA MET A 412 10.12 -2.61 -22.20
C MET A 412 9.16 -2.94 -21.06
N LEU A 413 7.87 -2.90 -21.32
CA LEU A 413 6.82 -3.45 -20.47
C LEU A 413 6.30 -4.73 -21.11
N TRP A 414 6.07 -5.77 -20.33
CA TRP A 414 5.37 -6.97 -20.76
C TRP A 414 4.18 -7.20 -19.84
N THR A 415 3.04 -7.53 -20.43
CA THR A 415 1.88 -8.03 -19.69
C THR A 415 1.43 -9.38 -20.24
N SER A 416 0.87 -10.24 -19.40
CA SER A 416 0.30 -11.53 -19.84
C SER A 416 -0.81 -11.35 -20.89
N ASP A 417 -1.50 -10.21 -20.87
CA ASP A 417 -2.70 -9.98 -21.67
C ASP A 417 -2.37 -9.33 -23.02
N GLN A 418 -1.36 -8.47 -23.07
CA GLN A 418 -1.02 -7.68 -24.26
C GLN A 418 0.37 -8.01 -24.84
N GLY A 419 1.19 -8.80 -24.13
CA GLY A 419 2.56 -9.09 -24.51
C GLY A 419 3.51 -7.92 -24.27
N ALA A 420 4.62 -7.88 -25.01
CA ALA A 420 5.66 -6.87 -24.87
C ALA A 420 5.33 -5.58 -25.63
N MET A 421 5.62 -4.44 -25.01
CA MET A 421 5.50 -3.10 -25.56
C MET A 421 6.69 -2.22 -25.14
N PRO A 422 7.28 -1.44 -26.05
CA PRO A 422 8.34 -0.50 -25.71
C PRO A 422 7.78 0.65 -24.87
N LEU A 423 8.58 1.14 -23.93
CA LEU A 423 8.29 2.30 -23.11
C LEU A 423 9.10 3.51 -23.60
N GLU A 424 8.42 4.66 -23.72
CA GLU A 424 9.00 5.91 -24.20
C GLU A 424 9.83 6.59 -23.10
N PHE A 425 11.05 7.01 -23.41
CA PHE A 425 11.86 7.80 -22.47
C PHE A 425 11.49 9.28 -22.57
N ASP A 426 11.54 9.97 -21.44
CA ASP A 426 11.36 11.41 -21.41
C ASP A 426 12.63 12.10 -21.94
N ASP A 427 12.50 12.95 -22.96
CA ASP A 427 13.60 13.73 -23.53
C ASP A 427 14.24 14.69 -22.51
N ALA A 428 13.54 15.03 -21.42
CA ALA A 428 14.09 15.81 -20.32
C ALA A 428 15.10 15.03 -19.47
N VAL A 429 15.12 13.70 -19.57
CA VAL A 429 16.04 12.82 -18.85
C VAL A 429 17.25 12.51 -19.74
N GLY A 430 18.45 12.63 -19.15
CA GLY A 430 19.69 12.24 -19.82
C GLY A 430 19.84 10.72 -19.98
N GLU A 431 21.03 10.26 -20.35
CA GLU A 431 21.31 8.83 -20.44
C GLU A 431 21.23 8.16 -19.04
N VAL A 432 20.45 7.08 -18.93
CA VAL A 432 20.32 6.28 -17.71
C VAL A 432 21.23 5.05 -17.80
N SER A 433 22.45 5.15 -17.27
CA SER A 433 23.44 4.08 -17.42
C SER A 433 23.20 2.85 -16.54
N ASN A 434 22.57 3.01 -15.37
CA ASN A 434 22.30 1.93 -14.43
C ASN A 434 20.88 2.06 -13.86
N PRO A 435 19.86 1.70 -14.66
CA PRO A 435 18.47 1.91 -14.29
C PRO A 435 18.11 1.10 -13.03
N ASP A 436 17.38 1.74 -12.13
CA ASP A 436 16.82 1.14 -10.91
C ASP A 436 15.31 1.00 -11.07
N LEU A 437 14.91 -0.06 -11.78
CA LEU A 437 13.53 -0.29 -12.18
C LEU A 437 12.74 -1.08 -11.13
N ASP A 438 11.55 -0.60 -10.82
CA ASP A 438 10.59 -1.29 -9.97
C ASP A 438 9.17 -1.13 -10.51
N ILE A 439 8.26 -2.01 -10.08
CA ILE A 439 6.84 -1.89 -10.35
C ILE A 439 6.18 -1.52 -9.03
N ARG A 440 5.45 -0.42 -8.97
CA ARG A 440 4.69 0.00 -7.78
C ARG A 440 3.21 -0.17 -8.04
N GLY A 441 2.47 -0.62 -7.05
CA GLY A 441 1.03 -0.79 -7.20
C GLY A 441 0.31 -0.89 -5.87
N ASN A 442 -0.99 -0.59 -5.91
CA ASN A 442 -1.89 -0.61 -4.75
C ASN A 442 -2.78 -1.87 -4.72
N GLY A 443 -2.53 -2.83 -5.61
CA GLY A 443 -3.30 -4.06 -5.78
C GLY A 443 -4.23 -4.05 -7.00
N THR A 444 -4.75 -2.89 -7.41
CA THR A 444 -5.66 -2.74 -8.57
C THR A 444 -5.11 -1.81 -9.66
N ARG A 445 -4.13 -0.98 -9.33
CA ARG A 445 -3.36 -0.13 -10.24
C ARG A 445 -1.87 -0.33 -10.03
N ALA A 446 -1.09 -0.08 -11.08
CA ALA A 446 0.36 -0.11 -11.02
C ALA A 446 1.03 0.93 -11.93
N VAL A 447 2.28 1.24 -11.62
CA VAL A 447 3.18 2.15 -12.32
C VAL A 447 4.56 1.49 -12.38
N VAL A 448 5.22 1.51 -13.52
CA VAL A 448 6.66 1.19 -13.63
C VAL A 448 7.44 2.44 -13.27
N VAL A 449 8.40 2.32 -12.36
CA VAL A 449 9.20 3.43 -11.83
C VAL A 449 10.67 3.15 -12.11
N GLU A 450 11.37 4.07 -12.77
CA GLU A 450 12.82 4.10 -12.77
C GLU A 450 13.27 5.11 -11.70
N ARG A 451 13.72 4.60 -10.56
CA ARG A 451 13.86 5.38 -9.33
C ARG A 451 15.02 6.38 -9.37
N SER A 452 15.99 6.20 -10.26
CA SER A 452 17.16 7.10 -10.33
C SER A 452 16.87 8.40 -11.09
N SER A 453 16.16 8.31 -12.23
CA SER A 453 15.73 9.46 -13.03
C SER A 453 14.36 10.01 -12.59
N GLY A 454 13.51 9.17 -12.00
CA GLY A 454 12.12 9.48 -11.71
C GLY A 454 11.18 9.31 -12.90
N MET A 455 11.59 8.63 -13.99
CA MET A 455 10.66 8.26 -15.04
C MET A 455 9.57 7.31 -14.53
N LEU A 456 8.36 7.52 -15.01
CA LEU A 456 7.15 6.80 -14.59
C LEU A 456 6.36 6.38 -15.82
N TRP A 457 5.89 5.13 -15.86
CA TRP A 457 4.99 4.64 -16.89
C TRP A 457 3.77 3.97 -16.28
N THR A 458 2.61 4.31 -16.80
CA THR A 458 1.34 3.66 -16.42
C THR A 458 1.31 2.20 -16.85
N VAL A 459 0.59 1.37 -16.10
CA VAL A 459 0.34 -0.04 -16.41
C VAL A 459 -1.18 -0.23 -16.50
N PRO A 460 -1.70 -0.96 -17.52
CA PRO A 460 -0.97 -1.79 -18.49
C PRO A 460 -0.51 -1.08 -19.76
N ASP A 461 -0.86 0.18 -19.98
CA ASP A 461 -0.72 0.87 -21.26
C ASP A 461 0.69 1.38 -21.59
N GLY A 462 1.61 1.42 -20.63
CA GLY A 462 2.99 1.84 -20.84
C GLY A 462 3.15 3.32 -21.15
N THR A 463 2.14 4.15 -20.86
CA THR A 463 2.19 5.58 -21.18
C THR A 463 3.10 6.31 -20.19
N LEU A 464 4.06 7.07 -20.70
CA LEU A 464 4.98 7.92 -19.95
C LEU A 464 4.21 9.01 -19.19
N ILE A 465 4.56 9.20 -17.91
CA ILE A 465 4.20 10.36 -17.10
C ILE A 465 5.44 11.28 -17.06
N PRO A 466 5.34 12.52 -17.56
CA PRO A 466 6.48 13.43 -17.69
C PRO A 466 7.23 13.68 -16.37
N VAL A 467 8.56 13.65 -16.41
CA VAL A 467 9.40 13.82 -15.21
C VAL A 467 9.29 15.22 -14.61
N GLU A 468 8.93 16.22 -15.42
CA GLU A 468 8.71 17.60 -14.97
C GLU A 468 7.60 17.72 -13.91
N GLN A 469 6.67 16.76 -13.85
CA GLN A 469 5.62 16.74 -12.84
C GLN A 469 6.14 16.50 -11.41
N TRP A 470 7.37 15.97 -11.25
CA TRP A 470 8.00 15.89 -9.93
C TRP A 470 8.31 17.26 -9.30
N SER A 471 8.27 18.34 -10.09
CA SER A 471 8.44 19.71 -9.59
C SER A 471 7.17 20.30 -8.96
N LEU A 472 6.08 19.53 -8.87
CA LEU A 472 4.84 19.90 -8.17
C LEU A 472 5.05 19.93 -6.66
N HIS A 473 5.71 20.96 -6.12
CA HIS A 473 5.97 21.09 -4.68
C HIS A 473 4.74 21.41 -3.84
N ASP A 474 3.67 21.92 -4.46
CA ASP A 474 2.38 22.15 -3.82
C ASP A 474 1.29 21.37 -4.56
N PRO A 475 0.29 20.81 -3.85
CA PRO A 475 -0.88 20.28 -4.55
C PRO A 475 -1.42 21.39 -5.46
N PRO A 476 -1.95 21.08 -6.65
CA PRO A 476 -2.79 22.05 -7.33
C PRO A 476 -3.84 22.46 -6.30
N LYS A 477 -3.78 23.71 -5.84
CA LYS A 477 -4.87 24.29 -5.07
C LYS A 477 -6.08 24.00 -5.91
N VAL A 478 -7.05 23.28 -5.36
CA VAL A 478 -8.36 23.14 -5.99
C VAL A 478 -8.76 24.55 -6.32
N ASP A 479 -8.75 24.87 -7.61
CA ASP A 479 -9.13 26.18 -8.10
C ASP A 479 -10.65 26.19 -7.92
N THR A 480 -11.07 26.47 -6.69
CA THR A 480 -12.45 26.79 -6.35
C THR A 480 -12.63 28.16 -6.96
N GLY A 481 -12.84 28.18 -8.29
CA GLY A 481 -12.53 29.28 -9.18
C GLY A 481 -12.71 30.64 -8.55
N THR A 482 -11.65 31.15 -7.93
CA THR A 482 -11.53 32.58 -7.68
C THR A 482 -11.00 33.12 -8.97
N VAL A 483 -11.89 33.73 -9.75
CA VAL A 483 -11.52 34.55 -10.90
C VAL A 483 -10.40 35.47 -10.44
N VAL A 484 -9.18 35.18 -10.87
CA VAL A 484 -8.04 36.08 -10.67
C VAL A 484 -8.26 37.25 -11.61
N THR A 485 -9.02 38.23 -11.15
CA THR A 485 -9.10 39.53 -11.82
C THR A 485 -7.74 40.20 -11.64
N GLN A 486 -7.18 40.65 -12.75
CA GLN A 486 -5.96 41.44 -12.78
C GLN A 486 -6.16 42.68 -11.90
N ASP A 487 -5.16 43.03 -11.08
CA ASP A 487 -5.23 44.22 -10.22
C ASP A 487 -5.51 45.45 -11.11
N VAL A 488 -6.67 46.05 -10.92
CA VAL A 488 -7.03 47.28 -11.63
C VAL A 488 -6.42 48.43 -10.85
N THR A 489 -5.51 49.19 -11.45
CA THR A 489 -4.91 50.39 -10.85
C THR A 489 -5.90 51.54 -10.59
N GLU A 490 -7.17 51.38 -10.97
CA GLU A 490 -8.24 52.37 -10.84
C GLU A 490 -9.35 51.83 -9.94
N GLN A 491 -9.89 52.68 -9.06
CA GLN A 491 -10.93 52.29 -8.10
C GLN A 491 -12.25 51.96 -8.82
N GLU A 492 -12.64 50.69 -8.80
CA GLU A 492 -13.93 50.23 -9.36
C GLU A 492 -14.99 50.05 -8.25
N PRO A 493 -16.30 50.17 -8.55
CA PRO A 493 -17.34 49.88 -7.56
C PRO A 493 -17.45 48.36 -7.27
N PRO A 494 -17.89 47.96 -6.05
CA PRO A 494 -18.10 46.56 -5.73
C PRO A 494 -19.25 45.95 -6.54
N VAL A 495 -19.17 44.64 -6.78
CA VAL A 495 -20.17 43.87 -7.54
C VAL A 495 -20.96 42.99 -6.58
N ALA A 496 -22.24 43.32 -6.38
CA ALA A 496 -23.16 42.52 -5.59
C ALA A 496 -23.84 41.44 -6.46
N MET A 497 -23.88 40.19 -5.97
CA MET A 497 -24.57 39.08 -6.62
C MET A 497 -25.84 38.70 -5.85
N PRO A 498 -26.99 38.48 -6.54
CA PRO A 498 -28.22 38.11 -5.84
C PRO A 498 -28.13 36.76 -5.12
N ASP A 499 -28.48 36.74 -3.83
CA ASP A 499 -28.61 35.53 -3.04
C ASP A 499 -30.00 34.92 -3.06
N ALA A 500 -30.07 33.64 -2.69
CA ALA A 500 -31.32 32.96 -2.38
C ALA A 500 -31.18 32.14 -1.09
N PHE A 501 -31.99 32.45 -0.08
CA PHE A 501 -32.00 31.76 1.21
C PHE A 501 -33.36 31.11 1.51
N GLY A 502 -33.33 29.98 2.22
CA GLY A 502 -34.52 29.34 2.78
C GLY A 502 -34.55 29.49 4.29
N VAL A 503 -35.71 29.84 4.86
CA VAL A 503 -35.92 29.99 6.30
C VAL A 503 -37.04 29.07 6.79
N ARG A 504 -36.98 28.66 8.07
CA ARG A 504 -38.04 27.90 8.73
C ARG A 504 -38.86 28.81 9.62
N ALA A 505 -40.18 28.64 9.62
CA ALA A 505 -41.07 29.45 10.44
C ALA A 505 -40.76 29.26 11.93
N GLY A 506 -40.55 30.39 12.64
CA GLY A 506 -40.31 30.42 14.08
C GLY A 506 -38.85 30.26 14.51
N GLU A 507 -37.90 30.07 13.58
CA GLU A 507 -36.48 29.90 13.89
C GLU A 507 -35.64 31.03 13.23
N PRO A 508 -34.84 31.79 14.00
CA PRO A 508 -33.96 32.79 13.42
C PRO A 508 -32.84 32.12 12.63
N THR A 509 -32.53 32.64 11.44
CA THR A 509 -31.46 32.13 10.56
C THR A 509 -30.49 33.26 10.24
N LEU A 510 -29.19 33.00 10.34
CA LEU A 510 -28.14 33.91 9.90
C LEU A 510 -28.04 33.87 8.37
N LEU A 511 -28.08 35.03 7.73
CA LEU A 511 -28.01 35.17 6.28
C LEU A 511 -26.64 35.73 5.89
N PRO A 512 -25.69 34.90 5.44
CA PRO A 512 -24.37 35.37 5.02
C PRO A 512 -24.46 35.94 3.59
N VAL A 513 -24.75 37.23 3.47
CA VAL A 513 -25.04 37.91 2.18
C VAL A 513 -23.80 38.37 1.41
N LEU A 514 -22.60 38.27 1.99
CA LEU A 514 -21.36 38.74 1.34
C LEU A 514 -20.54 37.62 0.68
N LEU A 515 -21.01 36.36 0.71
CA LEU A 515 -20.18 35.21 0.32
C LEU A 515 -19.93 35.11 -1.19
N ASN A 516 -20.83 35.66 -2.00
CA ASN A 516 -20.76 35.69 -3.47
C ASN A 516 -20.53 37.09 -4.05
N ASP A 517 -20.43 38.11 -3.19
CA ASP A 517 -20.08 39.47 -3.57
C ASP A 517 -18.56 39.60 -3.75
N PHE A 518 -18.13 40.49 -4.63
CA PHE A 518 -16.70 40.70 -4.90
C PHE A 518 -16.38 42.18 -5.13
N ASP A 519 -15.26 42.64 -4.58
CA ASP A 519 -14.68 43.95 -4.85
C ASP A 519 -13.44 43.78 -5.74
N PRO A 520 -13.40 44.42 -6.94
CA PRO A 520 -12.21 44.43 -7.78
C PRO A 520 -10.97 45.06 -7.11
N ASN A 521 -11.14 45.89 -6.08
CA ASN A 521 -10.06 46.52 -5.33
C ASN A 521 -9.66 45.66 -4.12
N ARG A 522 -8.56 44.92 -4.22
CA ARG A 522 -8.11 43.94 -3.21
C ARG A 522 -7.90 44.48 -1.78
N THR A 523 -7.72 45.79 -1.60
CA THR A 523 -7.49 46.41 -0.27
C THR A 523 -8.76 46.78 0.45
N ASP A 524 -9.90 46.78 -0.24
CA ASP A 524 -11.14 47.33 0.30
C ASP A 524 -11.94 46.22 0.99
N VAL A 525 -12.56 46.55 2.12
CA VAL A 525 -13.38 45.60 2.89
C VAL A 525 -14.84 45.78 2.48
N LEU A 526 -15.45 44.71 1.98
CA LEU A 526 -16.88 44.67 1.71
C LEU A 526 -17.68 44.78 3.01
N THR A 527 -18.64 45.70 3.04
CA THR A 527 -19.54 45.92 4.17
C THR A 527 -20.98 46.07 3.69
N VAL A 528 -21.93 45.66 4.52
CA VAL A 528 -23.36 45.83 4.24
C VAL A 528 -23.81 47.20 4.72
N VAL A 529 -24.49 47.96 3.86
CA VAL A 529 -25.14 49.22 4.25
C VAL A 529 -26.45 48.88 4.99
N PRO A 530 -26.58 49.23 6.28
CA PRO A 530 -27.76 48.87 7.09
C PRO A 530 -29.01 49.69 6.74
N GLU A 531 -28.83 50.81 6.04
CA GLU A 531 -29.90 51.74 5.69
C GLU A 531 -30.83 51.10 4.64
N GLY A 532 -32.13 51.00 4.97
CA GLY A 532 -33.13 50.41 4.08
C GLY A 532 -33.30 48.89 4.18
N LEU A 533 -32.55 48.23 5.06
CA LEU A 533 -32.63 46.78 5.26
C LEU A 533 -34.04 46.38 5.73
N GLY A 534 -34.77 45.63 4.90
CA GLY A 534 -36.11 45.13 5.22
C GLY A 534 -37.25 46.09 4.88
N ASP A 535 -37.00 47.25 4.27
CA ASP A 535 -38.05 48.20 3.88
C ASP A 535 -39.02 47.62 2.83
N GLU A 536 -38.51 46.76 1.94
CA GLU A 536 -39.29 46.04 0.92
C GLU A 536 -39.70 44.62 1.36
N PHE A 537 -39.38 44.23 2.61
CA PHE A 537 -39.68 42.89 3.10
C PHE A 537 -41.11 42.80 3.65
N ASP A 538 -41.83 41.75 3.23
CA ASP A 538 -43.18 41.51 3.73
C ASP A 538 -43.15 41.16 5.22
N ARG A 539 -43.75 42.04 6.03
CA ARG A 539 -43.81 41.88 7.48
C ARG A 539 -44.72 40.73 7.91
N ASP A 540 -45.61 40.27 7.03
CA ASP A 540 -46.40 39.07 7.27
C ASP A 540 -45.55 37.78 7.10
N PHE A 541 -44.43 37.86 6.37
CA PHE A 541 -43.49 36.75 6.20
C PHE A 541 -42.41 36.72 7.31
N GLY A 542 -41.93 37.88 7.79
CA GLY A 542 -41.03 37.95 8.94
C GLY A 542 -40.39 39.33 9.18
N SER A 543 -39.23 39.35 9.86
CA SER A 543 -38.40 40.55 10.03
C SER A 543 -36.92 40.26 9.77
N ILE A 544 -36.20 41.23 9.20
CA ILE A 544 -34.75 41.17 8.97
C ILE A 544 -34.09 42.26 9.81
N SER A 545 -32.97 41.93 10.45
CA SER A 545 -32.15 42.89 11.21
C SER A 545 -30.67 42.54 11.07
N MET A 546 -29.81 43.56 10.98
CA MET A 546 -28.35 43.38 11.10
C MET A 546 -28.00 42.84 12.50
N LEU A 547 -27.11 41.85 12.57
CA LEU A 547 -26.46 41.50 13.83
C LEU A 547 -25.43 42.58 14.17
N SER A 548 -25.34 42.95 15.45
CA SER A 548 -24.25 43.82 15.92
C SER A 548 -22.94 43.02 15.93
N ASP A 549 -21.92 43.52 15.23
CA ASP A 549 -20.63 42.85 15.04
C ASP A 549 -19.98 42.40 16.37
N GLY A 550 -19.59 41.12 16.39
CA GLY A 550 -18.64 40.55 17.33
C GLY A 550 -17.30 40.26 16.67
N GLN A 551 -16.82 41.12 15.77
CA GLN A 551 -15.47 41.06 15.22
C GLN A 551 -14.54 41.97 16.04
N ALA A 552 -13.71 41.35 16.88
CA ALA A 552 -12.51 41.91 17.47
C ALA A 552 -11.37 40.91 17.28
#